data_AF-A0A1S1M5R9-F1
#
_entry.id   AF-A0A1S1M5R9-F1
#
_cell.length_a   1.000
_cell.length_b   1.000
_cell.length_c   1.000
_cell.angle_alpha   90.00
_cell.angle_beta   90.00
_cell.angle_gamma   90.00
#
_symmetry.space_group_name_H-M   'P 1'
#
loop_
_entity.id
_entity.type
_entity.pdbx_description
1 polymer ?
#
loop_
_entity_poly.entity_id
_entity_poly.type
_entity_poly.pdbx_seq_one_letter_code
_entity_poly.pdbx_strand_id
1 'polypeptide(L)'
;MTYIDSDGVESLAGVWGRAAEGLRAQGDKVRSCELRAETFGSHYADQMADIGPAVERLAGLITSDGARCDDYRDKLRLTSTAFIATDDRTASGLGGDPSRQG
;
A
#
# COMPACT_ATOMS: atom_id res chain seq x y z
N MET A 1 4.01 -23.86 4.96
CA MET A 1 2.84 -23.38 5.72
C MET A 1 3.32 -22.14 6.47
N THR A 2 2.91 -20.95 6.04
CA THR A 2 3.29 -19.72 6.74
C THR A 2 2.21 -19.46 7.78
N TYR A 3 2.55 -19.56 9.06
CA TYR A 3 1.64 -19.16 10.13
C TYR A 3 1.57 -17.64 10.13
N ILE A 4 0.36 -17.10 10.13
CA ILE A 4 0.13 -15.66 10.27
C ILE A 4 -0.13 -15.41 11.75
N ASP A 5 0.91 -14.99 12.46
CA ASP A 5 0.84 -14.34 13.76
C ASP A 5 0.95 -12.81 13.58
N SER A 6 0.91 -12.06 14.68
CA SER A 6 1.00 -10.59 14.67
C SER A 6 2.23 -10.08 13.93
N ASP A 7 3.40 -10.70 14.13
CA ASP A 7 4.65 -10.32 13.45
C ASP A 7 4.60 -10.59 11.94
N GLY A 8 4.02 -11.74 11.55
CA GLY A 8 3.77 -12.08 10.16
C GLY A 8 2.83 -11.08 9.47
N VAL A 9 1.78 -10.64 10.16
CA VAL A 9 0.86 -9.60 9.65
C VAL A 9 1.56 -8.25 9.49
N GLU A 10 2.37 -7.81 10.48
CA GLU A 10 3.11 -6.56 10.38
C GLU A 10 4.15 -6.58 9.26
N SER A 11 4.83 -7.72 9.06
CA SER A 11 5.76 -7.91 7.94
C SER A 11 5.04 -7.75 6.59
N LEU A 12 3.87 -8.38 6.43
CA LEU A 12 3.03 -8.23 5.22
C LEU A 12 2.54 -6.79 5.05
N ALA A 13 2.11 -6.13 6.13
CA ALA A 13 1.69 -4.73 6.10
C ALA A 13 2.83 -3.81 5.63
N GLY A 14 4.07 -4.10 6.06
CA GLY A 14 5.28 -3.41 5.60
C GLY A 14 5.56 -3.61 4.11
N VAL A 15 5.28 -4.78 3.54
CA VAL A 15 5.41 -5.01 2.08
C VAL A 15 4.47 -4.10 1.31
N TRP A 16 3.20 -4.05 1.70
CA TRP A 16 2.21 -3.19 1.06
C TRP A 16 2.51 -1.70 1.25
N GLY A 17 3.00 -1.30 2.43
CA GLY A 17 3.44 0.09 2.66
C GLY A 17 4.58 0.52 1.74
N ARG A 18 5.60 -0.33 1.55
CA ARG A 18 6.69 -0.06 0.59
C ARG A 18 6.20 -0.02 -0.85
N ALA A 19 5.26 -0.89 -1.22
CA ALA A 19 4.63 -0.85 -2.54
C ALA A 19 3.87 0.46 -2.77
N ALA A 20 3.12 0.93 -1.77
CA ALA A 20 2.40 2.20 -1.81
C ALA A 20 3.35 3.39 -2.00
N GLU A 21 4.44 3.44 -1.22
CA GLU A 21 5.49 4.46 -1.36
C GLU A 21 6.16 4.42 -2.73
N GLY A 22 6.49 3.22 -3.22
CA GLY A 22 7.08 3.02 -4.54
C GLY A 22 6.17 3.51 -5.65
N LEU A 23 4.88 3.18 -5.61
CA LEU A 23 3.89 3.62 -6.60
C LEU A 23 3.71 5.14 -6.55
N ARG A 24 3.57 5.75 -5.37
CA ARG A 24 3.50 7.22 -5.23
C ARG A 24 4.71 7.90 -5.88
N ALA A 25 5.92 7.42 -5.58
CA ALA A 25 7.15 7.95 -6.17
C ALA A 25 7.21 7.78 -7.70
N GLN A 26 6.72 6.66 -8.25
CA GLN A 26 6.65 6.48 -9.70
C GLN A 26 5.60 7.39 -10.35
N GLY A 27 4.46 7.62 -9.70
CA GLY A 27 3.45 8.57 -10.16
C GLY A 27 4.03 9.98 -10.28
N ASP A 28 4.74 10.44 -9.25
CA ASP A 28 5.43 11.74 -9.26
C ASP A 28 6.52 11.82 -10.33
N LYS A 29 7.28 10.74 -10.52
CA LYS A 29 8.28 10.64 -11.58
C LYS A 29 7.66 10.78 -12.96
N VAL A 30 6.57 10.06 -13.24
CA VAL A 30 5.83 10.15 -14.51
C VAL A 30 5.32 11.57 -14.76
N ARG A 31 4.77 12.22 -13.73
CA ARG A 31 4.31 13.62 -13.81
C ARG A 31 5.45 14.61 -14.07
N SER A 32 6.65 14.32 -13.57
CA SER A 32 7.83 15.16 -13.76
C SER A 32 8.52 15.01 -15.12
N CYS A 33 8.12 14.01 -15.92
CA CYS A 33 8.71 13.78 -17.23
C CYS A 33 8.45 14.97 -18.16
N GLU A 34 9.53 15.57 -18.66
CA GLU A 34 9.47 16.69 -19.60
C GLU A 34 8.96 16.20 -20.97
N LEU A 35 7.89 16.82 -21.46
CA LEU A 35 7.37 16.60 -22.80
C LEU A 35 7.98 17.64 -23.75
N ARG A 36 8.95 17.21 -24.55
CA ARG A 36 9.62 18.08 -25.52
C ARG A 36 8.94 18.03 -26.88
N ALA A 37 8.39 19.16 -27.33
CA ALA A 37 7.74 19.28 -28.64
C ALA A 37 8.69 18.88 -29.79
N GLU A 38 10.00 19.12 -29.64
CA GLU A 38 10.98 18.79 -30.68
C GLU A 38 11.11 17.28 -30.92
N THR A 39 10.78 16.44 -29.93
CA THR A 39 10.84 14.96 -30.07
C THR A 39 9.76 14.38 -30.99
N PHE A 40 8.67 15.12 -31.22
CA PHE A 40 7.55 14.65 -32.03
C PHE A 40 7.60 15.20 -33.46
N GLY A 41 8.38 16.27 -33.70
CA GLY A 41 8.46 16.94 -35.00
C GLY A 41 7.32 17.92 -35.24
N SER A 42 7.53 18.90 -36.13
CA SER A 42 6.62 20.04 -36.36
C SER A 42 5.21 19.66 -36.82
N HIS A 43 5.03 18.46 -37.38
CA HIS A 43 3.73 17.95 -37.81
C HIS A 43 2.86 17.40 -36.66
N TYR A 44 3.45 17.20 -35.48
CA TYR A 44 2.83 16.50 -34.35
C TYR A 44 2.62 17.39 -33.12
N ALA A 45 2.82 18.71 -33.26
CA ALA A 45 2.61 19.68 -32.18
C ALA A 45 1.15 19.68 -31.68
N ASP A 46 0.17 19.49 -32.56
CA ASP A 46 -1.24 19.37 -32.16
C ASP A 46 -1.51 18.05 -31.43
N GLN A 47 -0.79 16.97 -31.76
CA GLN A 47 -0.89 15.69 -31.05
C GLN A 47 -0.25 15.74 -29.66
N MET A 48 0.69 16.68 -29.41
CA MET A 48 1.26 16.92 -28.08
C MET A 48 0.24 17.47 -27.08
N ALA A 49 -0.82 18.14 -27.55
CA ALA A 49 -1.90 18.61 -26.69
C ALA A 49 -2.59 17.47 -25.92
N ASP A 50 -2.65 16.27 -26.53
CA ASP A 50 -3.30 15.09 -25.93
C ASP A 50 -2.34 14.24 -25.07
N ILE A 51 -1.03 14.35 -25.29
CA ILE A 51 -0.01 13.57 -24.58
C ILE A 51 0.11 14.02 -23.11
N GLY A 52 0.09 15.34 -22.86
CA GLY A 52 0.13 15.88 -21.48
C GLY A 52 -0.96 15.30 -20.58
N PRO A 53 -2.25 15.40 -20.98
CA PRO A 53 -3.36 14.78 -20.26
C PRO A 53 -3.24 13.26 -20.11
N ALA A 54 -2.70 12.55 -21.09
CA ALA A 54 -2.48 11.10 -21.01
C ALA A 54 -1.40 10.74 -19.97
N VAL A 55 -0.30 11.49 -19.90
CA VAL A 55 0.75 11.34 -18.89
C VAL A 55 0.21 11.62 -17.49
N GLU A 56 -0.56 12.70 -17.32
CA GLU A 56 -1.18 13.01 -16.02
C GLU A 56 -2.17 11.91 -15.59
N ARG A 57 -2.96 11.37 -16.53
CA ARG A 57 -3.86 10.24 -16.25
C ARG A 57 -3.07 9.01 -15.78
N LEU A 58 -1.96 8.68 -16.45
CA LEU A 58 -1.11 7.55 -16.05
C LEU A 58 -0.53 7.77 -14.65
N ALA A 59 0.02 8.95 -14.36
CA ALA A 59 0.53 9.31 -13.04
C ALA A 59 -0.55 9.18 -11.95
N GLY A 60 -1.76 9.64 -12.25
CA GLY A 60 -2.92 9.51 -11.36
C GLY A 60 -3.32 8.06 -11.08
N LEU A 61 -3.33 7.20 -12.11
CA LEU A 61 -3.62 5.77 -11.95
C LEU A 61 -2.60 5.08 -11.06
N ILE A 62 -1.31 5.30 -11.30
CA ILE A 62 -0.23 4.73 -10.49
C ILE A 62 -0.35 5.18 -9.02
N THR A 63 -0.62 6.47 -8.79
CA THR A 63 -0.80 7.03 -7.44
C THR A 63 -2.02 6.42 -6.74
N SER A 64 -3.13 6.23 -7.46
CA SER A 64 -4.35 5.59 -6.97
C SER A 64 -4.13 4.12 -6.57
N ASP A 65 -3.36 3.38 -7.36
CA ASP A 65 -2.96 2.01 -7.00
C ASP A 65 -2.07 2.00 -5.75
N GLY A 66 -1.23 3.01 -5.56
CA GLY A 66 -0.51 3.23 -4.31
C GLY A 66 -1.44 3.37 -3.10
N ALA A 67 -2.54 4.11 -3.23
CA ALA A 67 -3.54 4.24 -2.17
C ALA A 67 -4.25 2.90 -1.86
N ARG A 68 -4.46 2.05 -2.86
CA ARG A 68 -4.97 0.68 -2.66
C ARG A 68 -3.99 -0.19 -1.87
N CYS A 69 -2.68 -0.04 -2.11
CA CYS A 69 -1.66 -0.71 -1.31
C CYS A 69 -1.68 -0.23 0.15
N ASP A 70 -1.85 1.06 0.41
CA ASP A 70 -2.01 1.57 1.78
C ASP A 70 -3.27 0.99 2.45
N ASP A 71 -4.39 0.88 1.74
CA ASP A 71 -5.61 0.23 2.24
C ASP A 71 -5.40 -1.25 2.62
N TYR A 72 -4.62 -2.01 1.82
CA TYR A 72 -4.25 -3.38 2.19
C TYR A 72 -3.37 -3.44 3.45
N ARG A 73 -2.41 -2.51 3.56
CA ARG A 73 -1.58 -2.38 4.76
C ARG A 73 -2.44 -2.11 6.00
N ASP A 74 -3.41 -1.20 5.93
CA ASP A 74 -4.25 -0.84 7.06
C ASP A 74 -5.17 -1.98 7.49
N LYS A 75 -5.74 -2.70 6.52
CA LYS A 75 -6.53 -3.93 6.77
C LYS A 75 -5.72 -5.03 7.43
N LEU A 76 -4.44 -5.18 7.04
CA LEU A 76 -3.53 -6.12 7.71
C LEU A 76 -3.31 -5.70 9.17
N ARG A 77 -2.97 -4.43 9.44
CA ARG A 77 -2.76 -3.96 10.82
C ARG A 77 -4.00 -4.10 11.72
N LEU A 78 -5.19 -3.87 11.16
CA LEU A 78 -6.44 -4.15 11.87
C LEU A 78 -6.55 -5.63 12.26
N THR A 79 -6.15 -6.53 11.36
CA THR A 79 -6.11 -7.97 11.62
C THR A 79 -5.07 -8.34 12.69
N SER A 80 -3.88 -7.72 12.66
CA SER A 80 -2.85 -7.88 13.71
C SER A 80 -3.39 -7.53 15.10
N THR A 81 -4.15 -6.44 15.19
CA THR A 81 -4.77 -6.00 16.44
C THR A 81 -5.76 -7.03 17.00
N ALA A 82 -6.47 -7.76 16.12
CA ALA A 82 -7.38 -8.82 16.51
C ALA A 82 -6.67 -10.08 17.04
N PHE A 83 -5.49 -10.42 16.50
CA PHE A 83 -4.63 -11.48 17.03
C PHE A 83 -4.15 -11.15 18.44
N ILE A 84 -3.56 -9.96 18.63
CA ILE A 84 -3.09 -9.48 19.94
C ILE A 84 -4.22 -9.49 20.97
N ALA A 85 -5.39 -8.94 20.62
CA ALA A 85 -6.54 -8.91 21.53
C ALA A 85 -7.06 -10.32 21.92
N THR A 86 -6.89 -11.31 21.05
CA THR A 86 -7.29 -12.70 21.33
C THR A 86 -6.27 -13.39 22.22
N ASP A 87 -4.98 -13.15 21.99
CA ASP A 87 -3.90 -13.65 22.82
C ASP A 87 -3.98 -13.07 24.24
N ASP A 88 -4.18 -11.76 24.38
CA ASP A 88 -4.35 -11.09 25.68
C ASP A 88 -5.55 -11.64 26.46
N ARG A 89 -6.67 -11.89 25.78
CA ARG A 89 -7.86 -12.51 26.39
C ARG A 89 -7.57 -13.94 26.85
N THR A 90 -6.84 -14.70 26.05
CA THR A 90 -6.46 -16.09 26.37
C THR A 90 -5.50 -16.12 27.55
N ALA A 91 -4.47 -15.27 27.56
CA ALA A 91 -3.52 -15.14 28.65
C ALA A 91 -4.21 -14.72 29.96
N SER A 92 -5.15 -13.76 29.89
CA SER A 92 -5.94 -13.31 31.06
C SER A 92 -6.86 -14.42 31.60
N GLY A 93 -7.44 -15.24 30.72
CA GLY A 93 -8.26 -16.39 31.11
C GLY A 93 -7.46 -17.54 31.74
N LEU A 94 -6.20 -17.71 31.34
CA LEU A 94 -5.30 -18.72 31.90
C LEU A 94 -4.65 -18.27 33.23
N GLY A 95 -4.41 -16.97 33.40
CA GLY A 95 -3.88 -16.40 34.65
C GLY A 95 -4.93 -16.19 35.75
N GLY A 96 -6.22 -16.36 35.43
CA GLY A 96 -7.34 -15.95 36.29
C GLY A 96 -7.99 -17.04 37.16
N ASP A 97 -7.52 -18.29 37.15
CA ASP A 97 -8.20 -19.37 37.88
C ASP A 97 -7.27 -20.15 38.83
N PRO A 98 -6.96 -19.60 40.02
CA PRO A 98 -6.31 -20.36 41.09
C PRO A 98 -7.25 -21.40 41.74
N SER A 99 -8.52 -21.50 41.32
CA SER A 99 -9.53 -22.36 41.95
C SER A 99 -9.79 -23.68 41.22
N ARG A 100 -9.08 -23.96 40.12
CA ARG A 100 -9.19 -25.22 39.36
C ARG A 100 -8.23 -26.33 39.80
N GLN A 101 -7.51 -26.12 40.90
CA GLN A 101 -6.82 -27.19 41.63
C GLN A 101 -7.54 -27.42 42.97
N GLY A 102 -8.62 -28.19 42.92
CA GLY A 102 -9.40 -28.60 44.09
C GLY A 102 -10.34 -29.74 43.73
#